data_AF-A0A2W0AJH5-F1
#
_entry.id   AF-A0A2W0AJH5-F1
#
_cell.length_a   1.000
_cell.length_b   1.000
_cell.length_c   1.000
_cell.angle_alpha   90.00
_cell.angle_beta   90.00
_cell.angle_gamma   90.00
#
_symmetry.space_group_name_H-M   'P 1'
#
loop_
_entity.id
_entity.type
_entity.pdbx_description
1 polymer ?
#
loop_
_entity_poly.entity_id
_entity_poly.type
_entity_poly.pdbx_seq_one_letter_code
_entity_poly.pdbx_strand_id
1 'polypeptide(L)' 'MKREMHEFKRGKLKSGRSGKTVKSRKQAIAIGLSEARRKGKKVPAKKSSGRSSSSHRKAA' A
#
# COMPACT_ATOMS: atom_id res chain seq x y z
N MET A 1 10.55 -5.05 -0.50
CA MET A 1 10.40 -4.09 -1.62
C MET A 1 10.86 -4.63 -2.97
N LYS A 2 12.06 -5.22 -3.11
CA LYS A 2 12.49 -5.80 -4.40
C LYS A 2 11.48 -6.80 -4.97
N ARG A 3 10.91 -7.66 -4.12
CA ARG A 3 9.94 -8.69 -4.51
C ARG A 3 8.64 -8.09 -5.05
N GLU A 4 8.03 -7.16 -4.33
CA GLU A 4 6.76 -6.53 -4.67
C GLU A 4 6.87 -5.72 -5.97
N MET A 5 7.99 -5.03 -6.15
CA MET A 5 8.30 -4.31 -7.39
C MET A 5 8.53 -5.25 -8.57
N HIS A 6 9.11 -6.42 -8.34
CA HIS A 6 9.31 -7.43 -9.36
C HIS A 6 7.98 -8.08 -9.78
N GLU A 7 7.12 -8.43 -8.81
CA GLU A 7 5.76 -8.92 -9.07
C GLU A 7 4.89 -7.87 -9.78
N PHE A 8 5.05 -6.59 -9.44
CA PHE A 8 4.36 -5.50 -10.14
C PHE A 8 4.80 -5.41 -11.61
N LYS A 9 6.12 -5.42 -11.88
CA LYS A 9 6.66 -5.41 -13.25
C LYS A 9 6.19 -6.61 -14.09
N ARG A 10 5.91 -7.74 -13.43
CA ARG A 10 5.37 -8.96 -14.03
C ARG A 10 3.84 -8.98 -14.14
N GLY A 11 3.14 -7.96 -13.65
CA GLY A 11 1.67 -7.88 -13.65
C GLY A 11 0.98 -8.83 -12.65
N LYS A 12 1.73 -9.42 -11.72
CA LYS A 12 1.25 -10.45 -10.79
C LYS A 12 0.85 -9.89 -9.42
N LEU A 13 1.30 -8.69 -9.08
CA LEU A 13 1.02 -8.09 -7.78
C LEU A 13 -0.48 -7.80 -7.61
N LYS A 14 -1.06 -8.34 -6.53
CA LYS A 14 -2.47 -8.13 -6.16
C LYS A 14 -2.60 -7.21 -4.95
N SER A 15 -3.69 -6.44 -4.91
CA SER A 15 -4.11 -5.66 -3.75
C SER A 15 -4.84 -6.56 -2.76
N GLY A 16 -4.64 -6.37 -1.45
CA GLY A 16 -5.13 -7.24 -0.37
C GLY A 16 -6.61 -7.64 -0.46
N ARG A 17 -7.51 -6.89 0.19
CA ARG A 17 -8.91 -7.31 0.37
C ARG A 17 -9.69 -7.55 -0.93
N SER A 18 -9.39 -6.80 -1.99
CA SER A 18 -10.13 -6.87 -3.25
C SER A 18 -9.54 -7.83 -4.29
N GLY A 19 -8.34 -8.38 -4.06
CA GLY A 19 -7.66 -9.28 -5.01
C GLY A 19 -7.34 -8.69 -6.39
N LYS A 20 -7.60 -7.38 -6.61
CA LYS A 20 -7.39 -6.71 -7.91
C LYS A 20 -5.91 -6.58 -8.22
N THR A 21 -5.55 -6.62 -9.51
CA THR A 21 -4.17 -6.36 -9.94
C THR A 21 -3.80 -4.91 -9.64
N VAL A 22 -2.59 -4.70 -9.11
CA VAL A 22 -2.07 -3.37 -8.81
C VAL A 22 -1.79 -2.64 -10.11
N LYS A 23 -2.40 -1.46 -10.27
CA LYS A 23 -2.30 -0.65 -11.49
C LYS A 23 -1.19 0.39 -11.44
N SER A 24 -0.71 0.75 -10.26
CA SER A 24 0.25 1.84 -10.08
C SER A 24 1.49 1.45 -9.28
N ARG A 25 2.64 1.97 -9.72
CA ARG A 25 3.94 1.78 -9.05
C ARG A 25 3.93 2.31 -7.61
N LYS A 26 3.27 3.46 -7.39
CA LYS A 26 3.11 4.05 -6.05
C LYS A 26 2.38 3.10 -5.10
N GLN A 27 1.34 2.42 -5.58
CA GLN A 27 0.61 1.43 -4.80
C GLN A 27 1.46 0.18 -4.52
N ALA A 28 2.26 -0.29 -5.47
CA ALA A 28 3.21 -1.39 -5.25
C ALA A 28 4.23 -1.07 -4.15
N ILE A 29 4.78 0.16 -4.17
CA ILE A 29 5.68 0.65 -3.12
C ILE A 29 4.95 0.72 -1.77
N ALA A 30 3.72 1.21 -1.74
CA ALA A 30 2.92 1.29 -0.52
C ALA A 30 2.63 -0.09 0.09
N ILE A 31 2.38 -1.11 -0.73
CA ILE A 31 2.24 -2.50 -0.29
C ILE A 31 3.55 -2.99 0.32
N GLY A 32 4.68 -2.81 -0.38
CA GLY A 32 6.00 -3.21 0.12
C GLY A 32 6.41 -2.49 1.42
N LEU A 33 6.08 -1.21 1.57
CA LEU A 33 6.26 -0.45 2.83
C LEU A 33 5.40 -1.02 3.95
N SER A 34 4.14 -1.34 3.67
CA SER A 34 3.20 -1.86 4.67
C SER A 34 3.59 -3.25 5.15
N GLU A 35 4.02 -4.14 4.24
CA GLU A 35 4.57 -5.45 4.60
C GLU A 35 5.84 -5.33 5.44
N ALA A 36 6.74 -4.43 5.07
CA ALA A 36 7.96 -4.21 5.82
C ALA A 36 7.68 -3.74 7.26
N ARG A 37 6.67 -2.86 7.46
CA ARG A 37 6.20 -2.46 8.81
C ARG A 37 5.65 -3.64 9.60
N ARG A 38 4.76 -4.43 8.99
CA ARG A 38 4.18 -5.62 9.65
C ARG A 38 5.24 -6.63 10.07
N LYS A 39 6.32 -6.73 9.29
CA LYS A 39 7.49 -7.59 9.56
C LYS A 39 8.49 -6.97 10.54
N GLY A 40 8.20 -5.81 11.15
CA GLY A 40 9.10 -5.14 12.09
C GLY A 40 10.37 -4.56 11.47
N LYS A 41 10.44 -4.43 10.14
CA LYS A 41 11.63 -3.89 9.47
C LYS A 41 11.69 -2.38 9.65
N LYS A 42 12.90 -1.83 9.79
CA LYS A 42 13.16 -0.39 9.79
C LYS A 42 12.72 0.22 8.46
N VAL A 43 11.68 1.04 8.49
CA VAL A 43 11.18 1.77 7.32
C VAL A 43 10.99 3.24 7.66
N PRO A 44 10.97 4.13 6.65
CA PRO A 44 10.64 5.53 6.87
C PRO A 44 9.29 5.69 7.58
N ALA A 45 9.27 6.56 8.58
CA ALA A 45 8.04 6.97 9.25
C ALA A 45 7.09 7.59 8.23
N LYS A 46 5.80 7.34 8.38
CA LYS A 46 4.80 8.06 7.58
C LYS A 46 4.85 9.52 8.03
N LYS A 47 5.12 10.45 7.12
CA LYS A 47 4.99 11.88 7.42
C LYS A 47 3.55 12.14 7.85
N SER A 48 3.37 12.74 9.02
CA SER A 48 2.07 13.13 9.56
C SER A 48 1.57 14.38 8.83
N SER A 49 1.19 14.25 7.56
CA SER A 49 0.22 15.20 7.00
C SER A 49 -1.11 14.89 7.68
N GLY A 50 -1.64 15.87 8.42
CA GLY A 50 -2.72 15.73 9.38
C GLY A 50 -3.85 14.82 8.94
N ARG A 51 -4.47 14.16 9.92
CA ARG A 51 -5.76 13.51 9.77
C ARG A 51 -6.77 14.53 9.22
N SER A 52 -6.90 14.61 7.90
CA SER A 52 -8.16 15.05 7.31
C SER A 52 -9.12 13.89 7.47
N SER A 53 -9.73 13.82 8.65
CA SER A 53 -10.99 13.14 8.84
C SER A 53 -12.04 13.92 8.04
N SER A 54 -12.14 13.69 6.74
CA SER A 54 -13.35 14.06 6.02
C SER A 54 -14.39 12.98 6.32
N SER A 55 -15.18 13.29 7.33
CA SER A 55 -16.50 12.73 7.60
C SER A 55 -17.33 12.67 6.32
N HIS A 56 -17.32 11.55 5.60
CA HIS A 56 -18.38 11.18 4.65
C HIS A 56 -18.78 9.73 4.92
N ARG A 57 -19.20 9.44 6.15
CA ARG A 57 -20.23 8.43 6.35
C ARG A 57 -21.55 9.10 5.98
N LYS A 58 -21.92 9.09 4.70
CA LYS A 58 -23.33 9.14 4.35
C LYS A 58 -23.81 7.70 4.49
N ALA A 59 -24.34 7.39 5.68
CA ALA A 59 -25.17 6.21 5.85
C ALA A 59 -26.38 6.36 4.93
N ALA A 60 -26.66 5.32 4.16
CA ALA A 60 -27.98 5.06 3.62
C ALA A 60 -28.75 4.22 4.64
#